data_AF-A0A645IVF0-F1
#
_entry.id   AF-A0A645IVF0-F1
#
_cell.length_a   1.000
_cell.length_b   1.000
_cell.length_c   1.000
_cell.angle_alpha   90.00
_cell.angle_beta   90.00
_cell.angle_gamma   90.00
#
_symmetry.space_group_name_H-M   'P 1'
#
loop_
_entity.id
_entity.type
_entity.pdbx_description
1 polymer ?
#
loop_
_entity_poly.entity_id
_entity_poly.type
_entity_poly.pdbx_seq_one_letter_code
_entity_poly.pdbx_strand_id
1 'polypeptide(L)'
;MILEAARRDEFAPTKNATGVDSVESCRAMLIDRDARRLEKAGVKIPRHADGTPAIHLELSPLTLWDDDDVREYVRQQHLTELVFDGAGLYLG
;
A
#
# COMPACT_ATOMS: atom_id res chain seq x y z
N MET A 1 28.64 4.72 9.62
CA MET A 1 27.37 4.17 10.12
C MET A 1 26.63 3.57 8.93
N ILE A 2 26.02 2.39 9.09
CA ILE A 2 25.17 1.73 8.08
C ILE A 2 23.80 1.56 8.72
N LEU A 3 22.73 1.89 8.00
CA LEU A 3 21.34 1.68 8.42
C LEU A 3 20.65 0.80 7.37
N GLU A 4 20.16 -0.35 7.81
CA GLU A 4 19.45 -1.31 6.96
C GLU A 4 17.92 -1.10 7.08
N ALA A 5 17.20 -1.33 5.98
CA ALA A 5 15.75 -1.22 5.93
C ALA A 5 15.13 -2.33 5.08
N ALA A 6 13.85 -2.61 5.30
CA ALA A 6 13.12 -3.60 4.52
C ALA A 6 12.88 -3.09 3.09
N ARG A 7 13.42 -3.81 2.09
CA ARG A 7 13.26 -3.46 0.66
C ARG A 7 11.81 -3.18 0.28
N ARG A 8 10.89 -4.03 0.75
CA ARG A 8 9.46 -3.96 0.43
C ARG A 8 8.76 -2.69 0.92
N ASP A 9 9.39 -1.95 1.83
CA ASP A 9 8.84 -0.73 2.42
C ASP A 9 9.55 0.51 1.85
N GLU A 10 10.84 0.41 1.51
CA GLU A 10 11.69 1.56 1.16
C GLU A 10 12.26 1.56 -0.27
N PHE A 11 12.16 0.46 -1.02
CA PHE A 11 12.90 0.33 -2.29
C PHE A 11 12.19 -0.48 -3.39
N ALA A 12 11.66 0.25 -4.36
CA ALA A 12 11.03 -0.27 -5.58
C ALA A 12 11.49 0.55 -6.81
N PRO A 13 12.66 0.24 -7.40
CA PRO A 13 13.22 1.05 -8.47
C PRO A 13 12.52 0.83 -9.82
N THR A 14 12.51 1.85 -10.66
CA THR A 14 12.00 1.80 -12.04
C THR A 14 13.14 2.00 -13.02
N LYS A 15 13.63 0.91 -13.59
CA LYS A 15 14.83 0.83 -14.44
C LYS A 15 14.56 0.15 -15.79
N ASN A 16 13.65 -0.81 -15.80
CA ASN A 16 13.32 -1.61 -16.98
C ASN A 16 11.98 -1.21 -17.58
N ALA A 17 11.81 -1.47 -18.88
CA ALA A 17 10.56 -1.18 -19.57
C ALA A 17 9.39 -2.05 -19.06
N THR A 18 9.66 -3.32 -18.71
CA THR A 18 8.69 -4.28 -18.16
C THR A 18 9.40 -5.27 -17.25
N GLY A 19 8.63 -6.03 -16.45
CA GLY A 19 9.16 -7.08 -15.58
C GLY A 19 9.72 -6.57 -14.26
N VAL A 20 10.83 -7.15 -13.80
CA VAL A 20 11.46 -6.75 -12.53
C VAL A 20 12.00 -5.33 -12.64
N ASP A 21 11.84 -4.53 -11.58
CA ASP A 21 12.27 -3.13 -11.53
C ASP A 21 11.70 -2.30 -12.71
N SER A 22 10.45 -2.55 -13.09
CA SER A 22 9.67 -1.75 -14.04
C SER A 22 8.59 -0.93 -13.35
N VAL A 23 7.89 -0.09 -14.12
CA VAL A 23 6.73 0.71 -13.65
C VAL A 23 5.66 -0.19 -13.03
N GLU A 24 5.38 -1.33 -13.66
CA GLU A 24 4.38 -2.29 -13.19
C GLU A 24 4.79 -2.89 -11.85
N SER A 25 6.05 -3.33 -11.72
CA SER A 25 6.55 -3.90 -10.46
C SER A 25 6.61 -2.87 -9.33
N CYS A 26 6.99 -1.63 -9.65
CA CYS A 26 7.04 -0.53 -8.69
C CYS A 26 5.64 -0.20 -8.17
N ARG A 27 4.66 -0.08 -9.08
CA ARG A 27 3.26 0.16 -8.71
C ARG A 27 2.70 -0.97 -7.83
N ALA A 28 2.95 -2.23 -8.18
CA ALA A 28 2.48 -3.36 -7.38
C ALA A 28 3.06 -3.34 -5.96
N MET A 29 4.35 -2.99 -5.81
CA MET A 29 4.99 -2.87 -4.49
C MET A 29 4.42 -1.71 -3.66
N LEU A 30 4.11 -0.56 -4.29
CA LEU A 30 3.49 0.57 -3.60
C LEU A 30 2.07 0.23 -3.11
N ILE A 31 1.25 -0.40 -3.97
CA ILE A 31 -0.09 -0.84 -3.60
C ILE A 31 -0.03 -1.85 -2.44
N ASP A 32 0.87 -2.83 -2.48
CA ASP A 32 1.01 -3.80 -1.40
C ASP A 32 1.51 -3.15 -0.10
N ARG A 33 2.46 -2.19 -0.17
CA ARG A 33 2.90 -1.43 1.00
C ARG A 33 1.72 -0.73 1.66
N ASP A 34 0.92 -0.02 0.88
CA ASP A 34 -0.23 0.75 1.36
C ASP A 34 -1.33 -0.14 1.93
N ALA A 35 -1.60 -1.27 1.28
CA ALA A 35 -2.51 -2.30 1.79
C ALA A 35 -2.05 -2.83 3.15
N ARG A 36 -0.76 -3.16 3.29
CA ARG A 36 -0.19 -3.64 4.57
C ARG A 36 -0.30 -2.60 5.68
N ARG A 37 -0.19 -1.30 5.37
CA ARG A 37 -0.36 -0.23 6.37
C ARG A 37 -1.78 -0.22 6.93
N LEU A 38 -2.80 -0.32 6.07
CA LEU A 38 -4.19 -0.43 6.49
C LEU A 38 -4.46 -1.71 7.28
N GLU A 39 -3.90 -2.85 6.85
CA GLU A 39 -4.05 -4.12 7.58
C GLU A 39 -3.43 -4.05 8.98
N LYS A 40 -2.25 -3.43 9.14
CA LYS A 40 -1.64 -3.16 10.44
C LYS A 40 -2.51 -2.26 11.32
N ALA A 41 -3.31 -1.37 10.72
CA ALA A 41 -4.29 -0.54 11.42
C ALA A 41 -5.62 -1.27 11.70
N GLY A 42 -5.74 -2.55 11.31
CA GLY A 42 -6.91 -3.39 11.57
C GLY A 42 -7.97 -3.40 10.48
N VAL A 43 -7.72 -2.77 9.33
CA VAL A 43 -8.65 -2.78 8.18
C VAL A 43 -8.51 -4.07 7.39
N LYS A 44 -9.62 -4.72 7.06
CA LYS A 44 -9.62 -5.87 6.16
C LYS A 44 -9.48 -5.43 4.71
N ILE A 45 -8.42 -5.89 4.04
CA ILE A 45 -8.17 -5.60 2.63
C ILE A 45 -8.50 -6.83 1.78
N PRO A 46 -9.29 -6.69 0.70
CA PRO A 46 -9.55 -7.79 -0.21
C PRO A 46 -8.26 -8.15 -0.95
N ARG A 47 -7.90 -9.44 -0.94
CA ARG A 47 -6.73 -9.97 -1.63
C ARG A 47 -7.14 -11.08 -2.61
N HIS A 48 -6.40 -11.21 -3.70
CA HIS A 48 -6.49 -12.32 -4.62
C HIS A 48 -5.96 -13.62 -4.00
N ALA A 49 -6.17 -14.75 -4.67
CA ALA A 49 -5.72 -16.06 -4.20
C ALA A 49 -4.19 -16.18 -4.09
N ASP A 50 -3.44 -15.37 -4.84
CA ASP A 50 -1.97 -15.28 -4.76
C ASP A 50 -1.48 -14.33 -3.65
N GLY A 51 -2.41 -13.74 -2.89
CA GLY A 51 -2.11 -12.81 -1.80
C GLY A 51 -1.90 -11.37 -2.25
N THR A 52 -1.99 -11.03 -3.53
CA THR A 52 -1.88 -9.63 -3.99
C THR A 52 -3.14 -8.83 -3.64
N PRO A 53 -3.06 -7.52 -3.35
CA PRO A 53 -4.23 -6.69 -3.12
C PRO A 53 -5.16 -6.70 -4.34
N ALA A 54 -6.45 -6.94 -4.11
CA ALA A 54 -7.45 -6.96 -5.18
C ALA A 54 -7.92 -5.57 -5.61
N ILE A 55 -7.52 -4.53 -4.87
CA ILE A 55 -7.87 -3.13 -5.09
C ILE A 55 -6.60 -2.32 -5.43
N HIS A 56 -6.72 -1.40 -6.39
CA HIS A 56 -5.66 -0.42 -6.66
C HIS A 56 -5.73 0.68 -5.61
N LEU A 57 -5.04 0.47 -4.49
CA LEU A 57 -5.00 1.38 -3.35
C LEU A 57 -3.78 2.31 -3.40
N GLU A 58 -3.99 3.58 -3.09
CA GLU A 58 -2.93 4.55 -2.87
C GLU A 58 -3.24 5.38 -1.62
N LEU A 59 -2.23 5.54 -0.75
CA LEU A 59 -2.27 6.45 0.39
C LEU A 59 -1.53 7.74 0.05
N SER A 60 -2.17 8.88 0.31
CA SER A 60 -1.60 10.20 0.09
C SER A 60 -0.34 10.38 0.94
N PRO A 61 0.81 10.67 0.32
CA PRO A 61 2.02 10.97 1.09
C PRO A 61 1.94 12.32 1.82
N LEU A 62 0.93 13.16 1.54
CA LEU A 62 0.75 14.44 2.23
C LEU A 62 0.15 14.28 3.63
N THR A 63 -0.60 13.20 3.86
CA THR A 63 -1.41 13.01 5.08
C THR A 63 -1.27 11.64 5.70
N LEU A 64 -0.82 10.63 4.95
CA LEU A 64 -0.72 9.22 5.36
C LEU A 64 0.67 8.66 5.03
N TRP A 65 1.72 9.24 5.62
CA TRP A 65 3.09 8.92 5.26
C TRP A 65 3.61 7.65 5.94
N ASP A 66 3.21 7.39 7.19
CA ASP A 66 3.65 6.25 7.99
C ASP A 66 2.51 5.43 8.61
N ASP A 67 2.87 4.42 9.42
CA ASP A 67 1.89 3.54 10.06
C ASP A 67 1.04 4.28 11.13
N ASP A 68 1.55 5.35 11.75
CA ASP A 68 0.85 6.12 12.79
C ASP A 68 -0.22 7.03 12.18
N ASP A 69 0.11 7.75 11.11
CA ASP A 69 -0.86 8.55 10.35
C ASP A 69 -2.03 7.69 9.89
N VAL A 70 -1.73 6.50 9.37
CA VAL A 70 -2.75 5.54 8.90
C VAL A 70 -3.62 5.03 10.04
N ARG A 71 -3.03 4.70 11.21
CA ARG A 71 -3.79 4.31 12.39
C ARG A 71 -4.77 5.40 12.82
N GLU A 72 -4.31 6.64 12.85
CA GLU A 72 -5.13 7.78 13.25
C GLU A 72 -6.25 8.05 12.25
N TYR A 73 -5.95 8.01 10.95
CA TYR A 73 -6.95 8.14 9.89
C TYR A 73 -8.03 7.05 9.98
N VAL A 74 -7.63 5.78 10.11
CA VAL A 74 -8.56 4.65 10.27
C VAL A 74 -9.46 4.85 11.47
N ARG A 75 -8.91 5.30 12.60
CA ARG A 75 -9.67 5.61 13.81
C ARG A 75 -10.68 6.74 13.60
N GLN A 76 -10.29 7.82 12.93
CA GLN A 76 -11.18 8.96 12.65
C GLN A 76 -12.31 8.59 11.68
N GLN A 77 -11.99 7.85 10.62
CA GLN A 77 -12.96 7.43 9.60
C GLN A 77 -13.78 6.21 10.00
N HIS A 78 -13.46 5.57 11.14
CA HIS A 78 -14.08 4.32 11.58
C HIS A 78 -14.02 3.22 10.50
N LEU A 79 -12.89 3.18 9.79
CA LEU A 79 -12.68 2.27 8.67
C LEU A 79 -12.40 0.86 9.19
N THR A 80 -13.13 -0.14 8.70
CA THR A 80 -13.02 -1.53 9.20
C THR A 80 -12.71 -2.53 8.08
N GLU A 81 -13.23 -2.30 6.88
CA GLU A 81 -12.97 -3.12 5.71
C GLU A 81 -13.05 -2.29 4.43
N LEU A 82 -12.33 -2.74 3.41
CA LEU A 82 -12.49 -2.25 2.04
C LEU A 82 -13.20 -3.29 1.19
N VAL A 83 -14.05 -2.82 0.29
CA VAL A 83 -14.74 -3.65 -0.70
C VAL A 83 -14.20 -3.30 -2.07
N PHE A 84 -13.94 -4.32 -2.88
CA PHE A 84 -13.51 -4.13 -4.26
C PHE A 84 -14.75 -3.94 -5.16
N ASP A 85 -14.85 -2.77 -5.79
CA ASP A 85 -15.91 -2.42 -6.74
C ASP A 85 -15.40 -2.25 -8.19
N GLY A 86 -14.12 -2.55 -8.43
CA GLY A 86 -13.47 -2.37 -9.74
C GLY A 86 -12.82 -1.01 -9.94
N ALA A 87 -13.02 -0.04 -9.04
CA ALA A 87 -12.35 1.26 -9.09
C ALA A 87 -11.05 1.26 -8.26
N GLY A 88 -10.15 2.19 -8.61
CA GLY A 88 -9.02 2.53 -7.75
C GLY A 88 -9.47 3.39 -6.56
N LEU A 89 -8.81 3.23 -5.42
CA LEU A 89 -9.11 3.97 -4.20
C LEU A 89 -7.90 4.79 -3.78
N TYR A 90 -8.12 6.08 -3.58
CA TYR A 90 -7.13 7.02 -3.06
C TYR A 90 -7.61 7.54 -1.70
N LEU A 91 -6.78 7.40 -0.67
CA LEU A 91 -7.07 7.90 0.68
C LEU A 91 -6.09 9.02 1.02
N GLY A 92 -6.58 10.17 1.46
CA GLY A 92 -5.75 11.33 1.80
C GLY A 92 -6.52 12.43 2.48
#